data_AF-A0A3D3BT82-F1
#
_entry.id   AF-A0A3D3BT82-F1
#
_cell.length_a   1.000
_cell.length_b   1.000
_cell.length_c   1.000
_cell.angle_alpha   90.00
_cell.angle_beta   90.00
_cell.angle_gamma   90.00
#
_symmetry.space_group_name_H-M   'P 1'
#
loop_
_entity.id
_entity.type
_entity.pdbx_description
1 polymer ?
#
loop_
_entity_poly.entity_id
_entity_poly.type
_entity_poly.pdbx_seq_one_letter_code
_entity_poly.pdbx_strand_id
1 'polypeptide(L)'
;MIQAPVGYRCPDCMRAEQPVEPTTVAGATTIAKPYVTYTLIVINLLVFAYQYSVGINAVAERWGMWPVGIVTGDEWYRLLTSAFLHGSFLHIAFNMYVLFALGPTLERILGHVRFTALYLLSALGGAVASYFFSDITTVSV
;
A
#
# COMPACT_ATOMS: atom_id res chain seq x y z
N MET A 1 4.85 37.64 -32.14
CA MET A 1 4.73 37.68 -30.67
C MET A 1 3.53 36.84 -30.26
N ILE A 2 3.61 36.06 -29.19
CA ILE A 2 2.51 35.20 -28.73
C ILE A 2 1.87 35.88 -27.51
N GLN A 3 0.55 36.02 -27.50
CA GLN A 3 -0.19 36.66 -26.41
C GLN A 3 -0.12 35.78 -25.16
N ALA A 4 0.24 36.37 -24.02
CA ALA A 4 0.38 35.71 -22.73
C ALA A 4 -0.49 36.40 -21.67
N PRO A 5 -0.77 35.75 -20.52
CA PRO A 5 -1.62 36.32 -19.46
C PRO A 5 -1.17 37.70 -18.95
N VAL A 6 0.12 38.01 -19.09
CA VAL A 6 0.73 39.31 -18.75
C VAL A 6 1.62 39.83 -19.89
N GLY A 7 1.05 40.04 -21.07
CA GLY A 7 1.70 40.75 -22.19
C GLY A 7 2.00 39.85 -23.39
N TYR A 8 3.21 39.96 -23.94
CA TYR A 8 3.63 39.26 -25.15
C TYR A 8 4.94 38.50 -24.91
N ARG A 9 4.97 37.20 -25.21
CA ARG A 9 6.21 36.39 -25.20
C ARG A 9 6.82 36.31 -26.60
N CYS A 10 8.15 36.30 -26.64
CA CYS A 10 8.90 36.10 -27.86
C CYS A 10 8.84 34.61 -28.28
N PRO A 11 8.68 34.29 -29.58
CA PRO A 11 8.59 32.90 -30.03
C PRO A 11 9.81 32.05 -29.67
N ASP A 12 11.00 32.66 -29.69
CA ASP A 12 12.25 31.95 -29.39
C ASP A 12 12.39 31.67 -27.88
N CYS A 13 11.85 32.55 -27.02
CA CYS A 13 11.78 32.38 -25.57
C CYS A 13 10.91 31.17 -25.20
N MET A 14 9.75 31.04 -25.86
CA MET A 14 8.84 29.91 -25.66
C MET A 14 9.43 28.58 -26.11
N ARG A 15 10.30 28.58 -27.15
CA ARG A 15 10.99 27.36 -27.59
C ARG A 15 12.18 27.03 -26.69
N ALA A 16 12.79 28.02 -26.04
CA ALA A 16 13.90 27.83 -25.10
C ALA A 16 13.43 27.40 -23.70
N GLU A 17 12.19 27.73 -23.31
CA GLU A 17 11.58 27.23 -22.07
C GLU A 17 11.23 25.74 -22.20
N GLN A 18 11.86 24.89 -21.38
CA GLN A 18 11.40 23.53 -21.19
C GLN A 18 10.19 23.53 -20.26
N PRO A 19 9.10 22.81 -20.58
CA PRO A 19 7.99 22.63 -19.65
C PRO A 19 8.50 21.99 -18.37
N VAL A 20 8.33 22.66 -17.23
CA VAL A 20 8.58 22.06 -15.92
C VAL A 20 7.44 21.10 -15.64
N GLU A 21 7.75 19.80 -15.49
CA GLU A 21 6.74 18.83 -15.11
C GLU A 21 6.21 19.14 -13.70
N PRO A 22 4.88 19.18 -13.50
CA PRO A 22 4.31 19.45 -12.20
C PRO A 22 4.61 18.29 -11.24
N THR A 23 5.20 18.61 -10.09
CA THR A 23 5.47 17.67 -9.01
C THR A 23 4.58 17.92 -7.80
N THR A 24 4.32 16.87 -7.03
CA THR A 24 3.63 16.94 -5.74
C THR A 24 4.53 17.60 -4.69
N VAL A 25 3.97 17.92 -3.51
CA VAL A 25 4.73 18.44 -2.35
C VAL A 25 5.81 17.48 -1.86
N ALA A 26 5.70 16.19 -2.18
CA ALA A 26 6.72 15.18 -1.87
C ALA A 26 7.72 14.99 -3.03
N GLY A 27 7.64 15.76 -4.12
CA GLY A 27 8.49 15.61 -5.30
C GLY A 27 8.19 14.36 -6.11
N ALA A 28 6.92 13.91 -6.13
CA ALA A 28 6.45 12.83 -6.99
C ALA A 28 5.75 13.39 -8.22
N THR A 29 5.55 12.56 -9.25
CA THR A 29 4.73 12.93 -10.40
C THR A 29 3.26 13.08 -9.97
N THR A 30 2.55 14.03 -10.56
CA THR A 30 1.12 14.21 -10.28
C THR A 30 0.33 13.06 -10.90
N ILE A 31 -0.59 12.47 -10.12
CA ILE A 31 -1.41 11.34 -10.56
C ILE A 31 -2.89 11.72 -10.59
N ALA A 32 -3.61 11.27 -11.63
CA ALA A 32 -5.03 11.58 -11.78
C ALA A 32 -5.95 10.61 -11.00
N LYS A 33 -5.57 9.33 -10.94
CA LYS A 33 -6.39 8.27 -10.32
C LYS A 33 -5.53 7.39 -9.40
N PRO A 34 -5.94 7.18 -8.14
CA PRO A 34 -5.18 6.38 -7.16
C PRO A 34 -5.48 4.88 -7.33
N TYR A 35 -5.01 4.28 -8.41
CA TYR A 35 -5.34 2.88 -8.72
C TYR A 35 -4.63 1.90 -7.78
N VAL A 36 -3.46 2.23 -7.21
CA VAL A 36 -2.74 1.31 -6.31
C VAL A 36 -3.59 1.06 -5.07
N THR A 37 -4.18 2.10 -4.49
CA THR A 37 -5.10 1.99 -3.36
C THR A 37 -6.25 1.04 -3.68
N TYR A 38 -6.92 1.23 -4.81
CA TYR A 38 -8.06 0.37 -5.19
C TYR A 38 -7.63 -1.05 -5.48
N THR A 39 -6.47 -1.26 -6.12
CA THR A 39 -5.90 -2.59 -6.34
C THR A 39 -5.63 -3.30 -5.01
N LEU A 40 -5.03 -2.62 -4.03
CA LEU A 40 -4.78 -3.18 -2.70
C LEU A 40 -6.09 -3.55 -1.99
N ILE A 41 -7.13 -2.70 -2.07
CA ILE A 41 -8.45 -3.02 -1.52
C ILE A 41 -9.01 -4.29 -2.16
N VAL A 42 -9.02 -4.37 -3.49
CA VAL A 42 -9.53 -5.54 -4.21
C VAL A 42 -8.75 -6.80 -3.84
N ILE A 43 -7.43 -6.74 -3.77
CA ILE A 43 -6.59 -7.89 -3.36
C ILE A 43 -6.98 -8.37 -1.97
N ASN A 44 -7.08 -7.46 -0.98
CA ASN A 44 -7.45 -7.83 0.38
C ASN A 44 -8.86 -8.43 0.47
N LEU A 45 -9.82 -7.90 -0.27
CA LEU A 45 -11.18 -8.46 -0.33
C LEU A 45 -11.20 -9.86 -0.97
N LEU A 46 -10.42 -10.09 -2.03
CA LEU A 46 -10.31 -11.41 -2.66
C LEU A 46 -9.65 -12.44 -1.74
N VAL A 47 -8.56 -12.05 -1.06
CA VAL A 47 -7.88 -12.91 -0.08
C VAL A 47 -8.81 -13.24 1.08
N PHE A 48 -9.56 -12.27 1.60
CA PHE A 48 -10.52 -12.53 2.67
C PHE A 48 -11.72 -13.38 2.22
N ALA A 49 -12.20 -13.19 1.00
CA ALA A 49 -13.23 -14.07 0.43
C ALA A 49 -12.74 -15.53 0.36
N TYR A 50 -11.48 -15.73 -0.02
CA TYR A 50 -10.84 -17.04 0.03
C TYR A 50 -10.74 -17.57 1.47
N GLN A 51 -10.26 -16.76 2.43
CA GLN A 51 -10.23 -17.13 3.86
C GLN A 51 -11.61 -17.55 4.37
N TYR A 52 -12.65 -16.83 3.99
CA TYR A 52 -14.02 -17.12 4.41
C TYR A 52 -14.54 -18.44 3.82
N SER A 53 -14.19 -18.75 2.56
CA SER A 53 -14.59 -20.00 1.89
C SER A 53 -13.90 -21.26 2.43
N VAL A 54 -12.64 -21.14 2.88
CA VAL A 54 -11.82 -22.27 3.36
C VAL A 54 -11.87 -22.42 4.88
N GLY A 55 -12.02 -21.31 5.60
CA GLY A 55 -11.92 -21.21 7.05
C GLY A 55 -10.81 -20.24 7.45
N ILE A 56 -11.19 -19.14 8.12
CA ILE A 56 -10.29 -18.03 8.45
C ILE A 56 -9.06 -18.52 9.22
N ASN A 57 -9.27 -19.34 10.26
CA ASN A 57 -8.20 -19.86 11.11
C ASN A 57 -7.29 -20.83 10.33
N ALA A 58 -7.86 -21.70 9.50
CA ALA A 58 -7.08 -22.67 8.72
C ALA A 58 -6.13 -21.99 7.73
N VAL A 59 -6.55 -20.86 7.14
CA VAL A 59 -5.69 -20.07 6.26
C VAL A 59 -4.67 -19.26 7.05
N ALA A 60 -5.07 -18.69 8.20
CA ALA A 60 -4.16 -17.97 9.09
C ALA A 60 -3.03 -18.87 9.61
N GLU A 61 -3.29 -20.12 9.98
CA GLU A 61 -2.26 -21.06 10.42
C GLU A 61 -1.19 -21.31 9.34
N ARG A 62 -1.56 -21.26 8.05
CA ARG A 62 -0.65 -21.53 6.92
C ARG A 62 0.13 -20.32 6.45
N TRP A 63 -0.47 -19.14 6.47
CA TRP A 63 0.09 -17.94 5.85
C TRP A 63 0.12 -16.71 6.76
N GLY A 64 -0.48 -16.79 7.94
CA GLY A 64 -0.41 -15.77 8.98
C GLY A 64 0.99 -15.69 9.59
N MET A 65 1.21 -14.60 10.31
CA MET A 65 2.43 -14.37 11.04
C MET A 65 2.51 -15.39 12.17
N TRP A 66 3.50 -16.27 12.11
CA TRP A 66 3.72 -17.31 13.10
C TRP A 66 5.22 -17.43 13.40
N PRO A 67 5.70 -16.91 14.54
CA PRO A 67 7.13 -16.83 14.83
C PRO A 67 7.82 -18.20 14.85
N VAL A 68 7.20 -19.25 15.42
CA VAL A 68 7.76 -20.62 15.36
C VAL A 68 7.98 -21.06 13.91
N GLY A 69 6.99 -20.91 13.04
CA GLY A 69 7.10 -21.32 11.64
C GLY A 69 8.27 -20.65 10.90
N ILE A 70 8.53 -19.37 11.20
CA ILE A 70 9.66 -18.63 10.63
C ILE A 70 10.99 -19.19 11.15
N VAL A 71 11.14 -19.38 12.47
CA VAL A 71 12.41 -19.79 13.08
C VAL A 71 12.76 -21.25 12.78
N THR A 72 11.78 -22.15 12.82
CA THR A 72 12.04 -23.59 12.70
C THR A 72 11.80 -24.13 11.29
N GLY A 73 11.01 -23.43 10.48
CA GLY A 73 10.58 -23.89 9.16
C GLY A 73 11.06 -23.05 7.99
N ASP A 74 11.86 -21.99 8.24
CA ASP A 74 12.30 -21.02 7.22
C ASP A 74 11.13 -20.39 6.43
N GLU A 75 9.97 -20.24 7.07
CA GLU A 75 8.73 -19.76 6.46
C GLU A 75 8.68 -18.22 6.34
N TRP A 76 9.76 -17.60 5.83
CA TRP A 76 9.94 -16.14 5.71
C TRP A 76 8.85 -15.46 4.87
N TYR A 77 8.16 -16.20 4.00
CA TYR A 77 7.02 -15.70 3.24
C TYR A 77 5.91 -15.15 4.14
N ARG A 78 5.80 -15.66 5.39
CA ARG A 78 4.81 -15.22 6.38
C ARG A 78 4.91 -13.75 6.73
N LEU A 79 6.11 -13.16 6.65
CA LEU A 79 6.32 -11.72 6.89
C LEU A 79 5.51 -10.84 5.92
N LEU A 80 5.30 -11.32 4.70
CA LEU A 80 4.56 -10.59 3.67
C LEU A 80 3.12 -11.09 3.54
N THR A 81 2.89 -12.39 3.58
CA THR A 81 1.54 -12.95 3.39
C THR A 81 0.60 -12.59 4.53
N SER A 82 1.11 -12.46 5.77
CA SER A 82 0.28 -12.10 6.92
C SER A 82 -0.42 -10.76 6.72
N ALA A 83 0.24 -9.80 6.05
CA ALA A 83 -0.27 -8.45 5.84
C ALA A 83 -1.55 -8.36 4.99
N PHE A 84 -1.94 -9.43 4.30
CA PHE A 84 -3.16 -9.49 3.48
C PHE A 84 -4.28 -10.32 4.12
N LEU A 85 -3.99 -11.01 5.24
CA LEU A 85 -4.96 -11.84 5.92
C LEU A 85 -5.72 -11.02 6.95
N HIS A 86 -6.97 -11.40 7.22
CA HIS A 86 -7.78 -10.75 8.24
C HIS A 86 -8.50 -11.78 9.10
N GLY A 87 -8.51 -11.56 10.42
CA GLY A 87 -9.04 -12.52 11.39
C GLY A 87 -10.55 -12.44 11.63
N SER A 88 -11.21 -11.37 11.18
CA SER A 88 -12.66 -11.21 11.32
C SER A 88 -13.22 -10.21 10.30
N PHE A 89 -14.54 -10.23 10.12
CA PHE A 89 -15.23 -9.28 9.24
C PHE A 89 -15.03 -7.82 9.67
N LEU A 90 -15.09 -7.54 10.98
CA LEU A 90 -14.86 -6.19 11.49
C LEU A 90 -13.41 -5.74 11.25
N HIS A 91 -12.46 -6.67 11.37
CA HIS A 91 -11.04 -6.38 11.14
C HIS A 91 -10.79 -5.93 9.69
N ILE A 92 -11.31 -6.66 8.70
CA ILE A 92 -11.18 -6.23 7.29
C ILE A 92 -11.98 -4.98 6.98
N ALA A 93 -13.21 -4.85 7.50
CA ALA A 93 -14.05 -3.68 7.25
C ALA A 93 -13.36 -2.39 7.71
N PHE A 94 -12.75 -2.40 8.90
CA PHE A 94 -12.01 -1.27 9.43
C PHE A 94 -10.76 -0.95 8.60
N ASN A 95 -9.96 -1.96 8.24
CA ASN A 95 -8.76 -1.74 7.43
C ASN A 95 -9.08 -1.19 6.04
N MET A 96 -10.11 -1.73 5.39
CA MET A 96 -10.53 -1.25 4.07
C MET A 96 -11.12 0.15 4.16
N TYR A 97 -11.84 0.49 5.24
CA TYR A 97 -12.30 1.85 5.49
C TYR A 97 -11.13 2.83 5.62
N VAL A 98 -10.14 2.53 6.44
CA VAL A 98 -8.95 3.38 6.63
C VAL A 98 -8.16 3.50 5.33
N LEU A 99 -7.93 2.39 4.62
CA LEU A 99 -7.22 2.39 3.35
C LEU A 99 -7.97 3.18 2.28
N PHE A 100 -9.30 3.09 2.23
CA PHE A 100 -10.11 3.88 1.30
C PHE A 100 -10.15 5.37 1.67
N ALA A 101 -10.19 5.71 2.97
CA ALA A 101 -10.25 7.09 3.43
C ALA A 101 -8.92 7.83 3.25
N LEU A 102 -7.78 7.16 3.53
CA LEU A 102 -6.46 7.78 3.54
C LEU A 102 -5.61 7.45 2.31
N GLY A 103 -5.73 6.23 1.78
CA GLY A 103 -4.94 5.74 0.65
C GLY A 103 -4.96 6.65 -0.58
N PRO A 104 -6.12 7.09 -1.08
CA PRO A 104 -6.21 7.95 -2.27
C PRO A 104 -5.45 9.27 -2.11
N THR A 105 -5.50 9.85 -0.91
CA THR A 105 -4.83 11.11 -0.59
C THR A 105 -3.32 10.91 -0.50
N LEU A 106 -2.88 9.86 0.21
CA LEU A 106 -1.46 9.52 0.33
C LEU A 106 -0.84 9.16 -1.02
N GLU A 107 -1.54 8.38 -1.84
CA GLU A 107 -1.09 8.01 -3.18
C GLU A 107 -0.95 9.22 -4.10
N ARG A 108 -1.86 10.20 -4.01
CA ARG A 108 -1.74 11.46 -4.76
C ARG A 108 -0.57 12.34 -4.31
N ILE A 109 -0.22 12.31 -3.02
CA ILE A 109 0.90 13.07 -2.48
C ILE A 109 2.23 12.40 -2.84
N LEU A 110 2.31 11.08 -2.70
CA LEU A 110 3.55 10.31 -2.83
C LEU A 110 3.80 9.77 -4.24
N GLY A 111 2.76 9.72 -5.09
CA GLY A 111 2.77 8.99 -6.34
C GLY A 111 2.71 7.47 -6.11
N HIS A 112 2.44 6.71 -7.18
CA HIS A 112 2.23 5.26 -7.10
C HIS A 112 3.40 4.51 -6.45
N VAL A 113 4.63 4.74 -6.92
CA VAL A 113 5.81 3.97 -6.51
C VAL A 113 6.11 4.16 -5.01
N ARG A 114 6.15 5.40 -4.53
CA ARG A 114 6.49 5.68 -3.14
C ARG A 114 5.34 5.31 -2.20
N PHE A 115 4.09 5.41 -2.65
CA PHE A 115 2.95 4.89 -1.89
C PHE A 115 3.01 3.36 -1.76
N THR A 116 3.29 2.62 -2.84
CA THR A 116 3.50 1.17 -2.78
C THR A 116 4.64 0.81 -1.85
N ALA A 117 5.78 1.51 -1.93
CA ALA A 117 6.91 1.28 -1.04
C ALA A 117 6.54 1.56 0.43
N LEU A 118 5.84 2.67 0.71
CA LEU A 118 5.35 3.00 2.04
C LEU A 118 4.44 1.89 2.58
N TYR A 119 3.50 1.41 1.77
CA TYR A 119 2.59 0.33 2.15
C TYR A 119 3.34 -0.96 2.49
N LEU A 120 4.24 -1.42 1.61
CA LEU A 120 5.00 -2.65 1.81
C LEU A 120 5.99 -2.57 2.98
N LEU A 121 6.65 -1.43 3.17
CA LEU A 121 7.55 -1.22 4.31
C LEU A 121 6.78 -1.16 5.63
N SER A 122 5.58 -0.57 5.63
CA SER A 122 4.71 -0.54 6.81
C SER A 122 4.23 -1.95 7.15
N ALA A 123 3.82 -2.73 6.15
CA ALA A 123 3.44 -4.13 6.31
C ALA A 123 4.59 -4.97 6.89
N LEU A 124 5.79 -4.85 6.31
CA LEU A 124 6.98 -5.56 6.79
C LEU A 124 7.37 -5.11 8.21
N GLY A 125 7.33 -3.81 8.49
CA GLY A 125 7.63 -3.27 9.81
C GLY A 125 6.66 -3.77 10.89
N GLY A 126 5.37 -3.82 10.57
CA GLY A 126 4.35 -4.41 11.45
C GLY A 126 4.55 -5.91 11.65
N ALA A 127 4.87 -6.64 10.59
CA ALA A 127 5.18 -8.06 10.63
C ALA A 127 6.40 -8.36 11.53
N VAL A 128 7.49 -7.61 11.35
CA VAL A 128 8.69 -7.71 12.19
C VAL A 128 8.38 -7.36 13.64
N ALA A 129 7.61 -6.30 13.89
CA ALA A 129 7.18 -5.97 15.25
C ALA A 129 6.36 -7.11 15.87
N SER A 130 5.40 -7.69 15.14
CA SER A 130 4.63 -8.85 15.62
C SER A 130 5.53 -10.06 15.86
N TYR A 131 6.54 -10.30 15.03
CA TYR A 131 7.50 -11.38 15.24
C TYR A 131 8.30 -11.21 16.55
N PHE A 132 8.71 -9.98 16.88
CA PHE A 132 9.50 -9.71 18.09
C PHE A 132 8.68 -9.61 19.37
N PHE A 133 7.45 -9.12 19.30
CA PHE A 133 6.64 -8.80 20.48
C PHE A 133 5.52 -9.79 20.79
N SER A 134 5.12 -10.65 19.85
CA SER A 134 4.09 -11.66 20.10
C SER A 134 4.68 -12.93 20.73
N ASP A 135 3.86 -13.64 21.50
CA ASP A 135 4.19 -15.01 21.94
C ASP A 135 4.50 -15.90 20.73
N ILE A 136 5.51 -16.75 20.87
CA ILE A 136 6.05 -17.54 19.75
C ILE A 136 4.99 -18.48 19.14
N THR A 137 4.02 -18.93 19.93
CA THR A 137 2.93 -19.83 19.53
C THR A 137 1.72 -19.13 18.93
N THR A 138 1.65 -17.80 19.00
CA THR A 138 0.50 -17.03 18.53
C THR A 138 0.59 -16.84 17.02
N VAL A 139 -0.55 -17.03 16.36
CA VAL A 139 -0.72 -16.67 14.95
C VAL A 139 -1.44 -15.34 14.87
N SER A 140 -0.81 -14.35 14.23
CA SER A 140 -1.41 -13.04 13.95
C SER A 140 -1.65 -12.83 12.46
N VAL A 141 -2.62 -12.00 12.15
CA VAL A 141 -3.00 -11.54 10.81
C VAL A 141 -3.20 -10.04 10.85
#